data_AF-A0A0P7KIX8-F1
#
_entry.id   AF-A0A0P7KIX8-F1
#
_cell.length_a   1.000
_cell.length_b   1.000
_cell.length_c   1.000
_cell.angle_alpha   90.00
_cell.angle_beta   90.00
_cell.angle_gamma   90.00
#
_symmetry.space_group_name_H-M   'P 1'
#
loop_
_entity.id
_entity.type
_entity.pdbx_description
1 polymer ?
#
loop_
_entity_poly.entity_id
_entity_poly.type
_entity_poly.pdbx_seq_one_letter_code
_entity_poly.pdbx_strand_id
1 'polypeptide(L)'
;MAPKVESRYILFTGKAHENMKFDFTNKQIEIFISLWNAGVAINKIAQRFLISNANVALIVLDLEIAGRIEPRAGGLLGKRKVVS
;
A
#
# COMPACT_ATOMS: atom_id res chain seq x y z
N MET A 1 -29.55 -6.42 30.76
CA MET A 1 -29.01 -6.81 29.43
C MET A 1 -27.54 -6.44 29.40
N ALA A 2 -26.64 -7.40 29.22
CA ALA A 2 -25.22 -7.08 29.00
C ALA A 2 -25.08 -6.41 27.62
N PRO A 3 -24.20 -5.41 27.46
CA PRO A 3 -23.99 -4.78 26.17
C PRO A 3 -23.50 -5.82 25.16
N LYS A 4 -24.12 -5.85 23.98
CA LYS A 4 -23.64 -6.62 22.83
C LYS A 4 -22.28 -6.06 22.47
N VAL A 5 -21.19 -6.75 22.81
CA VAL A 5 -19.86 -6.39 22.32
C VAL A 5 -19.89 -6.64 20.82
N GLU A 6 -19.86 -5.57 20.02
CA GLU A 6 -19.68 -5.72 18.58
C GLU A 6 -18.36 -6.46 18.31
N SER A 7 -18.46 -7.61 17.64
CA SER A 7 -17.30 -8.36 17.20
C SER A 7 -16.51 -7.51 16.21
N ARG A 8 -15.29 -7.10 16.56
CA ARG A 8 -14.41 -6.33 15.67
C ARG A 8 -13.83 -7.23 14.59
N TYR A 9 -13.82 -6.76 13.34
CA TYR A 9 -13.07 -7.39 12.26
C TYR A 9 -11.62 -6.87 12.28
N ILE A 10 -10.68 -7.73 12.66
CA ILE A 10 -9.25 -7.38 12.73
C ILE A 10 -8.57 -7.88 11.45
N LEU A 11 -7.97 -6.94 10.71
CA LEU A 11 -7.24 -7.24 9.47
C LEU A 11 -6.05 -8.17 9.73
N PHE A 12 -5.69 -8.95 8.72
CA PHE A 12 -4.46 -9.76 8.69
C PHE A 12 -4.34 -10.86 9.76
N THR A 13 -5.46 -11.40 10.25
CA THR A 13 -5.48 -12.44 11.31
C THR A 13 -5.59 -13.88 10.80
N GLY A 14 -6.04 -14.08 9.56
CA GLY A 14 -6.23 -15.42 8.96
C GLY A 14 -5.03 -15.93 8.15
N LYS A 15 -5.02 -17.25 7.88
CA LYS A 15 -3.99 -17.96 7.06
C LYS A 15 -3.72 -17.33 5.69
N ALA A 16 -4.74 -16.74 5.07
CA ALA A 16 -4.59 -16.06 3.77
C ALA A 16 -3.58 -14.90 3.79
N HIS A 17 -3.25 -14.37 4.96
CA HIS A 17 -2.36 -13.22 5.13
C HIS A 17 -0.92 -13.60 5.50
N GLU A 18 -0.61 -14.88 5.70
CA GLU A 18 0.74 -15.34 6.12
C GLU A 18 1.84 -14.93 5.13
N ASN A 19 1.49 -14.74 3.85
CA ASN A 19 2.42 -14.34 2.79
C ASN A 19 2.50 -12.81 2.59
N MET A 20 1.85 -12.01 3.44
CA MET A 20 1.97 -10.56 3.39
C MET A 20 3.30 -10.10 3.98
N LYS A 21 3.94 -9.17 3.28
CA LYS A 21 5.23 -8.60 3.70
C LYS A 21 4.99 -7.24 4.32
N PHE A 22 5.42 -7.09 5.57
CA PHE A 22 5.31 -5.84 6.34
C PHE A 22 6.66 -5.19 6.61
N ASP A 23 7.75 -5.82 6.18
CA ASP A 23 9.11 -5.32 6.34
C ASP A 23 9.80 -5.15 4.98
N PHE A 24 10.48 -4.02 4.83
CA PHE A 24 11.28 -3.67 3.67
C PHE A 24 12.50 -2.89 4.14
N THR A 25 13.64 -3.09 3.49
CA THR A 25 14.85 -2.31 3.77
C THR A 25 14.65 -0.84 3.34
N ASN A 26 15.39 0.08 3.96
CA ASN A 26 15.35 1.51 3.58
C ASN A 26 15.64 1.71 2.08
N LYS A 27 16.62 0.96 1.53
CA LYS A 27 16.94 0.99 0.10
C LYS A 27 15.78 0.53 -0.79
N GLN A 28 15.04 -0.49 -0.36
CA GLN A 28 13.83 -0.93 -1.06
C GLN A 28 12.76 0.18 -1.07
N ILE A 29 12.58 0.87 0.05
CA ILE A 29 11.64 1.99 0.15
C ILE A 29 12.07 3.18 -0.72
N GLU A 30 13.35 3.53 -0.75
CA GLU A 30 13.87 4.58 -1.65
C GLU A 30 13.61 4.25 -3.13
N ILE A 31 13.89 3.00 -3.54
CA ILE A 31 13.58 2.52 -4.89
C ILE A 31 12.07 2.59 -5.16
N PHE A 32 11.25 2.19 -4.19
CA PHE A 32 9.81 2.24 -4.31
C PHE A 32 9.30 3.67 -4.57
N ILE A 33 9.75 4.63 -3.76
CA ILE A 33 9.38 6.06 -3.89
C ILE A 33 9.80 6.59 -5.27
N SER A 34 10.99 6.24 -5.74
CA SER A 34 11.47 6.63 -7.08
C SER A 34 10.56 6.11 -8.19
N LEU A 35 10.18 4.82 -8.16
CA LEU A 35 9.27 4.23 -9.14
C LEU A 35 7.85 4.82 -9.05
N TRP A 36 7.38 5.10 -7.84
CA TRP A 36 6.09 5.73 -7.62
C TRP A 36 6.03 7.12 -8.26
N ASN A 37 7.02 7.96 -7.97
CA ASN A 37 7.11 9.32 -8.50
C ASN A 37 7.33 9.35 -10.02
N ALA A 38 8.00 8.33 -10.57
CA ALA A 38 8.12 8.12 -12.02
C ALA A 38 6.82 7.66 -12.69
N GLY A 39 5.74 7.43 -11.94
CA GLY A 39 4.45 7.03 -12.49
C GLY A 39 4.37 5.56 -12.89
N VAL A 40 5.32 4.71 -12.48
CA VAL A 40 5.37 3.29 -12.87
C VAL A 40 4.10 2.55 -12.45
N ALA A 41 3.52 1.73 -13.31
CA ALA A 41 2.29 1.00 -13.00
C ALA A 41 2.45 0.06 -11.79
N ILE A 42 1.41 -0.04 -10.95
CA ILE A 42 1.41 -0.84 -9.71
C ILE A 42 1.88 -2.28 -9.94
N ASN A 43 1.37 -2.93 -10.99
CA ASN A 43 1.74 -4.30 -11.34
C ASN A 43 3.24 -4.43 -11.73
N LYS A 44 3.84 -3.38 -12.30
CA LYS A 44 5.28 -3.35 -12.62
C LYS A 44 6.12 -3.16 -11.37
N ILE A 45 5.66 -2.35 -10.41
CA ILE A 45 6.31 -2.23 -9.10
C ILE A 45 6.25 -3.58 -8.37
N ALA A 46 5.09 -4.23 -8.35
CA ALA A 46 4.90 -5.55 -7.75
C ALA A 46 5.87 -6.60 -8.34
N GLN A 47 5.97 -6.66 -9.67
CA GLN A 47 6.91 -7.52 -10.39
C GLN A 47 8.37 -7.22 -10.00
N ARG A 48 8.75 -5.94 -9.90
CA ARG A 48 10.12 -5.53 -9.58
C ARG A 48 10.58 -5.97 -8.19
N PHE A 49 9.66 -6.02 -7.24
CA PHE A 49 9.90 -6.37 -5.83
C PHE A 49 9.58 -7.83 -5.51
N LEU A 50 9.05 -8.60 -6.48
CA LEU A 50 8.57 -9.97 -6.31
C LEU A 50 7.55 -10.07 -5.15
N ILE A 51 6.60 -9.12 -5.14
CA ILE A 51 5.52 -9.05 -4.14
C ILE A 51 4.15 -8.97 -4.84
N SER A 52 3.07 -9.17 -4.09
CA SER A 52 1.72 -9.01 -4.59
C SER A 52 1.33 -7.53 -4.76
N ASN A 53 0.31 -7.26 -5.57
CA ASN A 53 -0.28 -5.92 -5.65
C ASN A 53 -0.85 -5.46 -4.29
N ALA A 54 -1.27 -6.39 -3.43
CA ALA A 54 -1.73 -6.07 -2.08
C ALA A 54 -0.57 -5.54 -1.19
N ASN A 55 0.62 -6.13 -1.27
CA ASN A 55 1.80 -5.60 -0.58
C ASN A 55 2.20 -4.22 -1.14
N VAL A 56 2.10 -4.00 -2.46
CA VAL A 56 2.30 -2.65 -3.02
C VAL A 56 1.29 -1.66 -2.43
N ALA A 57 0.02 -2.04 -2.32
CA ALA A 57 -1.00 -1.19 -1.72
C ALA A 57 -0.69 -0.85 -0.26
N LEU A 58 -0.18 -1.81 0.53
CA LEU A 58 0.27 -1.56 1.90
C LEU A 58 1.40 -0.53 1.97
N ILE A 59 2.42 -0.67 1.11
CA ILE A 59 3.53 0.29 1.07
C ILE A 59 3.00 1.69 0.72
N VAL A 60 2.07 1.79 -0.25
CA VAL A 60 1.47 3.09 -0.60
C VAL A 60 0.73 3.69 0.60
N LEU A 61 -0.13 2.91 1.26
CA LEU A 61 -0.89 3.37 2.42
C LEU A 61 0.02 3.87 3.54
N ASP A 62 1.05 3.10 3.89
CA ASP A 62 2.02 3.49 4.92
C ASP A 62 2.76 4.79 4.56
N LEU A 63 3.32 4.86 3.35
CA LEU A 63 4.10 6.02 2.91
C LEU A 63 3.25 7.27 2.71
N GLU A 64 2.00 7.14 2.26
CA GLU A 64 1.06 8.26 2.10
C GLU A 64 0.64 8.79 3.47
N ILE A 65 0.28 7.92 4.42
CA ILE A 65 -0.01 8.31 5.81
C ILE A 65 1.20 9.01 6.46
N ALA A 66 2.41 8.53 6.15
CA ALA A 66 3.65 9.14 6.62
C ALA A 66 4.05 10.43 5.86
N GLY A 67 3.29 10.84 4.83
CA GLY A 67 3.60 12.04 4.03
C GLY A 67 4.87 11.92 3.17
N ARG A 68 5.32 10.70 2.87
CA ARG A 68 6.54 10.43 2.10
C ARG A 68 6.30 10.33 0.60
N ILE A 69 5.05 10.12 0.19
CA ILE A 69 4.59 10.13 -1.19
C ILE A 69 3.26 10.85 -1.29
N GLU A 70 2.99 11.40 -2.47
CA GLU A 70 1.68 11.99 -2.81
C GLU A 70 0.84 11.03 -3.66
N PRO A 71 -0.50 11.14 -3.61
CA PRO A 71 -1.37 10.46 -4.56
C PRO A 71 -1.03 10.82 -6.02
N ARG A 72 -1.18 9.86 -6.93
CA ARG A 72 -0.89 10.07 -8.36
C ARG A 72 -1.90 9.43 -9.28
N ALA A 73 -1.95 9.91 -10.52
CA ALA A 73 -2.72 9.28 -11.59
C ALA A 73 -2.21 7.85 -11.85
N GLY A 74 -3.14 6.89 -11.94
CA GLY A 74 -2.81 5.47 -12.06
C GLY A 74 -2.18 4.84 -10.81
N GLY A 75 -2.11 5.57 -9.70
CA GLY A 75 -1.74 5.05 -8.38
C GLY A 75 -2.95 4.49 -7.61
N LEU A 76 -2.70 3.96 -6.41
CA LEU A 76 -3.73 3.58 -5.45
C LEU A 76 -4.59 4.81 -5.13
N LEU A 77 -5.92 4.65 -5.10
CA LEU A 77 -6.90 5.71 -4.85
C LEU A 77 -6.86 6.89 -5.84
N GLY A 78 -6.27 6.71 -7.03
CA GLY A 78 -5.97 7.74 -8.02
C GLY A 78 -6.99 8.87 -8.11
N LYS A 79 -6.75 9.95 -7.38
CA LYS A 79 -7.48 11.20 -7.60
C LYS A 79 -6.98 11.77 -8.91
N ARG A 80 -7.86 11.87 -9.91
CA ARG A 80 -7.65 12.82 -11.01
C ARG A 80 -7.38 14.17 -10.35
N LYS A 81 -6.29 14.85 -10.71
CA LYS A 81 -6.23 16.31 -10.52
C LYS A 81 -7.46 16.86 -11.24
N VAL A 82 -8.51 17.18 -10.48
CA VAL A 82 -9.52 18.12 -10.96
C VAL A 82 -8.75 19.44 -10.97
N VAL A 83 -8.23 19.78 -12.14
CA VAL A 83 -7.71 21.13 -12.38
C VAL A 83 -8.96 22.00 -12.35
N SER A 84 -9.17 22.69 -11.22
CA SER A 84 -10.05 23.86 -11.12
C SER A 84 -9.42 25.03 -11.84
#